data_AF-X1P3Z5-F1
#
_entry.id   AF-X1P3Z5-F1
#
_cell.length_a   1.000
_cell.length_b   1.000
_cell.length_c   1.000
_cell.angle_alpha   90.00
_cell.angle_beta   90.00
_cell.angle_gamma   90.00
#
_symmetry.space_group_name_H-M   'P 1'
#
loop_
_entity.id
_entity.type
_entity.pdbx_description
1 polymer ?
#
loop_
_entity_poly.entity_id
_entity_poly.type
_entity_poly.pdbx_seq_one_letter_code
_entity_poly.pdbx_strand_id
1 'polypeptide(L)'
;RVKRAERFIRSKFPKKQFKFLTGNALKLIPELQYNFDLVFIDAAKYEYPQYIKTLENKLESGALIIADNIFYKNKIFKRETARHDLNSIKGIKEYIRYITDSDDFSSYFFDIGDGISVTRFIKK
;
A
#
# COMPACT_ATOMS: atom_id res chain seq x y z
N ARG A 1 3.26 -17.39 -8.78
CA ARG A 1 2.60 -16.09 -9.06
C ARG A 1 3.47 -15.20 -9.96
N VAL A 2 4.74 -14.93 -9.59
CA VAL A 2 5.70 -14.10 -10.37
C VAL A 2 5.83 -14.54 -11.84
N LYS A 3 6.15 -15.81 -12.13
CA LYS A 3 6.23 -16.32 -13.52
C LYS A 3 4.98 -16.05 -14.38
N ARG A 4 3.79 -16.07 -13.77
CA ARG A 4 2.52 -15.77 -14.47
C ARG A 4 2.39 -14.28 -14.76
N ALA A 5 2.80 -13.42 -13.82
CA ALA A 5 2.81 -11.97 -13.99
C ALA A 5 3.82 -11.56 -15.08
N GLU A 6 5.04 -12.11 -15.05
CA GLU A 6 6.06 -11.89 -16.09
C GLU A 6 5.54 -12.25 -17.48
N ARG A 7 4.92 -13.43 -17.61
CA ARG A 7 4.33 -13.87 -18.89
C ARG A 7 3.23 -12.94 -19.38
N PHE A 8 2.35 -12.48 -18.48
CA PHE A 8 1.26 -11.58 -18.81
C PHE A 8 1.75 -10.20 -19.26
N ILE A 9 2.73 -9.63 -18.55
CA ILE A 9 3.28 -8.32 -18.90
C ILE A 9 4.01 -8.38 -20.24
N ARG A 10 4.86 -9.40 -20.45
CA ARG A 10 5.60 -9.58 -21.71
C ARG A 10 4.69 -9.78 -22.93
N SER A 11 3.52 -10.40 -22.77
CA SER A 11 2.64 -10.71 -23.90
C SER A 11 1.69 -9.60 -24.30
N LYS A 12 1.36 -8.67 -23.38
CA LYS A 12 0.30 -7.67 -23.61
C LYS A 12 0.73 -6.21 -23.51
N PHE A 13 1.89 -5.91 -22.94
CA PHE A 13 2.32 -4.52 -22.69
C PHE A 13 3.63 -4.22 -23.44
N PRO A 14 3.61 -3.35 -24.47
CA PRO A 14 4.83 -2.99 -25.19
C PRO A 14 5.74 -2.06 -24.35
N LYS A 15 7.06 -2.26 -24.46
CA LYS A 15 8.15 -1.33 -24.10
C LYS A 15 8.07 -0.63 -22.72
N LYS A 16 7.66 -1.32 -21.65
CA LYS A 16 7.84 -0.79 -20.28
C LYS A 16 9.08 -1.40 -19.61
N GLN A 17 9.80 -0.60 -18.84
CA GLN A 17 10.80 -1.09 -17.91
C GLN A 17 10.07 -1.65 -16.68
N PHE A 18 10.09 -2.96 -16.50
CA PHE A 18 9.57 -3.62 -15.31
C PHE A 18 10.70 -4.40 -14.65
N LYS A 19 10.83 -4.24 -13.34
CA LYS A 19 11.75 -5.03 -12.52
C LYS A 19 10.92 -5.80 -11.49
N PHE A 20 10.90 -7.11 -11.63
CA PHE A 20 10.30 -7.96 -10.61
C PHE A 20 11.35 -8.25 -9.54
N LEU A 21 11.03 -7.87 -8.30
CA LEU A 21 11.83 -8.22 -7.13
C LEU A 21 11.09 -9.32 -6.37
N THR A 22 11.72 -10.47 -6.20
CA THR A 22 11.12 -11.60 -5.49
C THR A 22 11.72 -11.71 -4.10
N GLY A 23 10.87 -11.60 -3.08
CA GLY A 23 11.27 -11.71 -1.68
C GLY A 23 10.26 -11.01 -0.78
N ASN A 24 10.62 -10.83 0.50
CA ASN A 24 9.82 -10.04 1.42
C ASN A 24 10.01 -8.55 1.09
N ALA A 25 8.94 -7.88 0.65
CA ALA A 25 8.98 -6.48 0.26
C ALA A 25 9.44 -5.55 1.40
N LEU A 26 9.06 -5.81 2.65
CA LEU A 26 9.50 -5.02 3.81
C LEU A 26 11.01 -5.09 4.06
N LYS A 27 11.68 -6.16 3.58
CA LYS A 27 13.14 -6.27 3.62
C LYS A 27 13.82 -5.66 2.41
N LEU A 28 13.19 -5.76 1.24
CA LEU A 28 13.75 -5.30 -0.02
C LEU A 28 13.66 -3.77 -0.19
N ILE A 29 12.54 -3.14 0.19
CA ILE A 29 12.31 -1.70 0.01
C ILE A 29 13.45 -0.85 0.60
N PRO A 30 13.93 -1.09 1.83
CA PRO A 30 15.08 -0.35 2.40
C PRO A 30 16.36 -0.41 1.56
N GLU A 31 16.62 -1.55 0.90
CA GLU A 31 17.85 -1.81 0.14
C GLU A 31 17.86 -1.12 -1.23
N LEU A 32 16.70 -0.67 -1.72
CA LEU A 32 16.58 0.00 -3.01
C LEU A 32 17.23 1.38 -2.98
N GLN A 33 18.04 1.67 -3.99
CA GLN A 33 18.80 2.93 -4.12
C GLN A 33 18.00 4.04 -4.83
N TYR A 34 16.67 3.94 -4.81
CA TYR A 34 15.78 4.89 -5.47
C TYR A 34 14.66 5.26 -4.50
N ASN A 35 14.15 6.47 -4.68
CA ASN A 35 12.92 6.93 -4.06
C ASN A 35 11.75 6.78 -5.03
N PHE A 36 10.53 6.89 -4.49
CA PHE A 36 9.29 6.70 -5.22
C PHE A 36 8.48 7.99 -5.27
N ASP A 37 7.99 8.31 -6.45
CA ASP A 37 6.99 9.34 -6.72
C ASP A 37 5.55 8.79 -6.65
N LEU A 38 5.39 7.47 -6.86
CA LEU A 38 4.14 6.77 -6.73
C LEU A 38 4.34 5.35 -6.15
N VAL A 39 3.52 5.00 -5.17
CA VAL A 39 3.47 3.66 -4.56
C VAL A 39 2.04 3.13 -4.58
N PHE A 40 1.88 1.87 -5.00
CA PHE A 40 0.62 1.15 -4.90
C PHE A 40 0.78 -0.02 -3.91
N ILE A 41 0.00 0.00 -2.83
CA ILE A 41 0.02 -1.01 -1.76
C ILE A 41 -1.22 -1.92 -1.92
N ASP A 42 -0.98 -3.14 -2.39
CA ASP A 42 -1.93 -4.24 -2.32
C ASP A 42 -1.22 -5.51 -1.83
N ALA A 43 -1.15 -5.61 -0.51
CA ALA A 43 -0.40 -6.64 0.19
C ALA A 43 -1.24 -7.27 1.31
N ALA A 44 -0.60 -8.02 2.21
CA ALA A 44 -1.26 -8.51 3.40
C ALA A 44 -1.69 -7.32 4.29
N LYS A 45 -2.97 -7.21 4.58
CA LYS A 45 -3.56 -6.02 5.22
C LYS A 45 -3.00 -5.72 6.61
N TYR A 46 -2.59 -6.76 7.35
CA TYR A 46 -1.94 -6.59 8.66
C TYR A 46 -0.55 -5.94 8.59
N GLU A 47 0.06 -5.88 7.39
CA GLU A 47 1.40 -5.30 7.16
C GLU A 47 1.35 -3.84 6.67
N TYR A 48 0.16 -3.29 6.37
CA TYR A 48 0.01 -1.93 5.85
C TYR A 48 0.70 -0.87 6.73
N PRO A 49 0.61 -0.92 8.07
CA PRO A 49 1.34 0.00 8.94
C PRO A 49 2.85 -0.07 8.76
N GLN A 50 3.39 -1.27 8.54
CA GLN A 50 4.83 -1.47 8.32
C GLN A 50 5.23 -0.93 6.94
N TYR A 51 4.42 -1.16 5.90
CA TYR A 51 4.71 -0.64 4.56
C TYR A 51 4.82 0.88 4.57
N ILE A 52 3.84 1.61 5.11
CA ILE A 52 3.89 3.08 5.11
C ILE A 52 5.10 3.63 5.87
N LYS A 53 5.42 3.03 7.04
CA LYS A 53 6.60 3.42 7.84
C LYS A 53 7.91 3.15 7.10
N THR A 54 8.01 2.01 6.41
CA THR A 54 9.20 1.67 5.62
C THR A 54 9.35 2.60 4.41
N LEU A 55 8.24 3.03 3.81
CA LEU A 55 8.23 3.89 2.63
C LEU A 55 8.54 5.35 2.95
N GLU A 56 8.28 5.85 4.16
CA GLU A 56 8.46 7.27 4.49
C GLU A 56 9.87 7.81 4.15
N ASN A 57 10.91 7.01 4.37
CA ASN A 57 12.30 7.37 4.04
C ASN A 57 12.70 7.09 2.58
N LYS A 58 11.74 6.70 1.74
CA LYS A 58 11.90 6.33 0.32
C LYS A 58 10.90 7.06 -0.57
N LEU A 59 10.18 8.05 -0.05
CA LEU A 59 9.20 8.83 -0.81
C LEU A 59 9.78 10.18 -1.17
N GLU A 60 9.58 10.58 -2.42
CA GLU A 60 9.85 11.95 -2.85
C GLU A 60 8.78 12.90 -2.27
N SER A 61 9.15 14.16 -2.03
CA SER A 61 8.15 15.16 -1.60
C SER A 61 7.09 15.31 -2.68
N GLY A 62 5.82 15.21 -2.28
CA GLY A 62 4.67 15.21 -3.18
C GLY A 62 4.29 13.83 -3.74
N ALA A 63 5.00 12.75 -3.37
CA ALA A 63 4.70 11.40 -3.83
C ALA A 63 3.27 10.95 -3.46
N LEU A 64 2.69 10.10 -4.31
CA LEU A 64 1.37 9.52 -4.11
C LEU A 64 1.45 8.07 -3.62
N ILE A 65 0.82 7.79 -2.49
CA ILE A 65 0.61 6.45 -1.96
C ILE A 65 -0.85 6.09 -2.18
N ILE A 66 -1.09 4.99 -2.90
CA ILE A 66 -2.42 4.43 -3.14
C ILE A 66 -2.47 3.08 -2.41
N ALA A 67 -3.39 2.90 -1.46
CA ALA A 67 -3.57 1.61 -0.80
C ALA A 67 -4.96 1.03 -1.13
N ASP A 68 -4.97 -0.22 -1.60
CA ASP A 68 -6.18 -0.89 -2.07
C ASP A 68 -6.86 -1.73 -0.98
N ASN A 69 -8.17 -1.89 -1.13
CA ASN A 69 -9.11 -2.63 -0.28
C ASN A 69 -9.10 -2.21 1.21
N ILE A 70 -9.11 -0.90 1.45
CA ILE A 70 -9.13 -0.35 2.82
C ILE A 70 -10.46 -0.59 3.55
N PHE A 71 -11.56 -0.92 2.87
CA PHE A 71 -12.82 -1.26 3.54
C PHE A 71 -12.90 -2.73 3.93
N TYR A 72 -12.05 -3.58 3.33
CA TYR A 72 -11.92 -5.00 3.60
C TYR A 72 -13.29 -5.71 3.65
N LYS A 73 -14.05 -5.63 2.57
CA LYS A 73 -15.43 -6.09 2.40
C LYS A 73 -16.36 -5.52 3.46
N ASN A 74 -16.23 -4.22 3.70
CA ASN A 74 -16.93 -3.46 4.74
C ASN A 74 -16.71 -3.98 6.17
N LYS A 75 -15.75 -4.89 6.41
CA LYS A 75 -15.52 -5.47 7.74
C LYS A 75 -14.97 -4.45 8.73
N ILE A 76 -14.28 -3.42 8.26
CA ILE A 76 -13.73 -2.38 9.15
C ILE A 76 -14.81 -1.58 9.88
N PHE A 77 -16.02 -1.53 9.30
CA PHE A 77 -17.18 -0.80 9.82
C PHE A 77 -18.06 -1.66 10.74
N LYS A 78 -17.84 -2.98 10.80
CA LYS A 78 -18.65 -3.89 11.61
C LYS A 78 -18.22 -3.87 13.07
N ARG A 79 -19.20 -4.00 13.97
CA ARG A 79 -18.96 -4.15 15.42
C ARG A 79 -18.43 -5.55 15.76
N GLU A 80 -18.97 -6.57 15.10
CA GLU A 80 -18.60 -7.96 15.29
C GLU A 80 -17.89 -8.51 14.05
N THR A 81 -16.75 -9.17 14.27
CA THR A 81 -15.88 -9.65 13.20
C THR A 81 -15.26 -10.99 13.58
N ALA A 82 -15.10 -11.88 12.61
CA ALA A 82 -14.49 -13.19 12.85
C ALA A 82 -13.05 -13.05 13.35
N ARG A 83 -12.64 -13.96 14.25
CA ARG A 83 -11.30 -13.91 14.88
C ARG A 83 -10.15 -13.85 13.87
N HIS A 84 -10.28 -14.55 12.74
CA HIS A 84 -9.25 -14.57 11.69
C HIS A 84 -9.12 -13.24 10.92
N ASP A 85 -10.12 -12.36 11.00
CA ASP A 85 -10.10 -11.04 10.34
C ASP A 85 -9.49 -9.93 11.22
N LEU A 86 -9.41 -10.15 12.54
CA LEU A 86 -9.04 -9.12 13.51
C LEU A 86 -7.69 -8.47 13.21
N ASN A 87 -6.68 -9.26 12.84
CA ASN A 87 -5.34 -8.73 12.53
C ASN A 87 -5.35 -7.85 11.28
N SER A 88 -6.09 -8.25 10.24
CA SER A 88 -6.23 -7.47 9.00
C SER A 88 -6.96 -6.16 9.26
N ILE A 89 -8.06 -6.20 10.02
CA ILE A 89 -8.83 -5.01 10.39
C ILE A 89 -7.98 -4.07 11.24
N LYS A 90 -7.25 -4.60 12.22
CA LYS A 90 -6.33 -3.83 13.06
C LYS A 90 -5.26 -3.14 12.22
N GLY A 91 -4.59 -3.88 11.32
CA GLY A 91 -3.57 -3.32 10.44
C GLY A 91 -4.10 -2.20 9.54
N ILE A 92 -5.27 -2.36 8.95
CA ILE A 92 -5.88 -1.29 8.15
C ILE A 92 -6.20 -0.07 9.01
N LYS A 93 -6.81 -0.25 10.19
CA LYS A 93 -7.15 0.86 11.09
C LYS A 93 -5.90 1.60 11.57
N GLU A 94 -4.82 0.89 11.87
CA GLU A 94 -3.53 1.48 12.23
C GLU A 94 -2.89 2.22 11.07
N TYR A 95 -2.98 1.68 9.85
CA TYR A 95 -2.51 2.36 8.64
C TYR A 95 -3.28 3.65 8.39
N ILE A 96 -4.62 3.60 8.41
CA ILE A 96 -5.48 4.77 8.22
C ILE A 96 -5.13 5.83 9.26
N ARG A 97 -5.06 5.45 10.53
CA ARG A 97 -4.67 6.37 11.62
C ARG A 97 -3.31 7.01 11.36
N TYR A 98 -2.31 6.23 10.93
CA TYR A 98 -0.98 6.75 10.66
C TYR A 98 -0.96 7.85 9.59
N ILE A 99 -1.72 7.66 8.49
CA ILE A 99 -1.77 8.62 7.38
C ILE A 99 -2.75 9.77 7.60
N THR A 100 -3.57 9.73 8.65
CA THR A 100 -4.52 10.81 9.01
C THR A 100 -4.07 11.65 10.19
N ASP A 101 -3.30 11.06 11.12
CA ASP A 101 -2.90 11.73 12.36
C ASP A 101 -1.54 12.46 12.22
N SER A 102 -0.87 12.33 11.08
CA SER A 102 0.42 12.97 10.80
C SER A 102 0.27 14.10 9.78
N ASP A 103 0.88 15.24 10.08
CA ASP A 103 0.96 16.42 9.20
C ASP A 103 1.85 16.18 7.97
N ASP A 104 2.57 15.06 7.92
CA ASP A 104 3.41 14.68 6.78
C ASP A 104 2.58 14.08 5.63
N PHE A 105 1.27 13.85 5.83
CA PHE A 105 0.40 13.22 4.85
C PHE A 105 -0.91 14.00 4.63
N SER A 106 -1.37 14.03 3.39
CA SER A 106 -2.71 14.51 3.01
C SER A 106 -3.49 13.37 2.37
N SER A 107 -4.50 12.86 3.06
CA SER A 107 -5.18 11.60 2.71
C SER A 107 -6.63 11.80 2.30
N TYR A 108 -7.02 11.15 1.21
CA TYR A 108 -8.38 11.08 0.70
C TYR A 108 -8.83 9.63 0.60
N PHE A 109 -10.09 9.37 0.91
CA PHE A 109 -10.67 8.03 0.90
C PHE A 109 -11.82 7.98 -0.10
N PHE A 110 -11.79 6.98 -0.98
CA PHE A 110 -12.76 6.82 -2.05
C PHE A 110 -13.50 5.50 -1.91
N ASP A 111 -14.83 5.56 -2.03
CA ASP A 111 -15.70 4.40 -2.14
C ASP A 111 -15.72 3.86 -3.58
N ILE A 112 -14.57 3.35 -4.01
CA ILE A 112 -14.37 2.69 -5.29
C ILE A 112 -13.88 1.28 -5.02
N GLY A 113 -14.57 0.28 -5.57
CA GLY A 113 -14.23 -1.14 -5.35
C GLY A 113 -14.43 -1.54 -3.89
N ASP A 114 -13.37 -1.98 -3.21
CA ASP A 114 -13.38 -2.33 -1.78
C ASP A 114 -12.76 -1.22 -0.91
N GLY A 115 -12.89 0.03 -1.38
CA GLY A 115 -12.29 1.22 -0.80
C GLY A 115 -10.83 1.40 -1.20
N ILE A 116 -10.47 2.63 -1.55
CA ILE A 116 -9.09 3.03 -1.86
C ILE A 116 -8.73 4.27 -1.03
N SER A 117 -7.54 4.29 -0.43
CA SER A 117 -6.94 5.54 0.05
C SER A 117 -5.97 6.08 -1.00
N VAL A 118 -6.02 7.40 -1.21
CA VAL A 118 -5.03 8.16 -1.97
C VAL A 118 -4.43 9.18 -1.03
N THR A 119 -3.15 8.99 -0.72
CA THR A 119 -2.40 9.80 0.23
C THR A 119 -1.26 10.49 -0.49
N ARG A 120 -1.14 11.81 -0.31
CA ARG A 120 0.00 12.59 -0.77
C ARG A 120 0.99 12.78 0.38
N PHE A 121 2.26 12.46 0.15
CA PHE A 121 3.35 12.77 1.08
C PHE A 121 3.74 14.24 0.94
N ILE A 122 3.66 14.99 2.03
CA ILE A 122 3.85 16.46 2.03
C ILE A 122 4.95 16.92 2.99
N LYS A 123 5.68 15.98 3.60
CA LYS A 123 6.86 16.27 4.41
C LYS A 123 7.87 17.09 3.61
N LYS A 124 8.34 18.18 4.21
CA LYS A 124 9.34 19.09 3.65
C LYS A 124 10.75 18.61 3.95
#